data_AF-A0A537M5A7-F1
#
_entry.id   AF-A0A537M5A7-F1
#
_cell.length_a   1.000
_cell.length_b   1.000
_cell.length_c   1.000
_cell.angle_alpha   90.00
_cell.angle_beta   90.00
_cell.angle_gamma   90.00
#
_symmetry.space_group_name_H-M   'P 1'
#
loop_
_entity.id
_entity.type
_entity.pdbx_description
1 polymer ?
#
loop_
_entity_poly.entity_id
_entity_poly.type
_entity_poly.pdbx_seq_one_letter_code
_entity_poly.pdbx_strand_id
1 'polypeptide(L)'
;MKIAFYGSSLLSSYWNGAATYYRGLLRDLALRGYDIIFYEPDAFDRQQHKDIEPPEWAKSVVYEATPEALRRVLEEARAADIVVKASGVGVFDTELLEGIVEHSRPDALRIFWDVDAAATLDEMRADESHIVRRTLPSLDMVLTYGGGPPVIDAYEGFGARRCIPVYNALDPTTHHPVPPDPAFAADLAFLGNRLPDREARVEEFFLRAASALPERPFLIGGNGWESKPMPPNVRHLGHVYTHQHNA
;
A
#
# COMPACT_ATOMS: atom_id res chain seq x y z
N MET A 1 -18.78 -12.96 7.95
CA MET A 1 -18.40 -11.81 8.79
C MET A 1 -18.23 -10.61 7.88
N LYS A 2 -18.70 -9.43 8.30
CA LYS A 2 -18.67 -8.20 7.52
C LYS A 2 -17.46 -7.33 7.88
N ILE A 3 -16.73 -6.87 6.86
CA ILE A 3 -15.62 -5.93 6.98
C ILE A 3 -16.04 -4.58 6.39
N ALA A 4 -15.94 -3.52 7.19
CA ALA A 4 -15.97 -2.14 6.69
C ALA A 4 -14.53 -1.63 6.60
N PHE A 5 -14.06 -1.40 5.37
CA PHE A 5 -12.68 -0.97 5.09
C PHE A 5 -12.69 0.46 4.55
N TYR A 6 -12.05 1.39 5.27
CA TYR A 6 -11.89 2.79 4.86
C TYR A 6 -10.47 2.99 4.34
N GLY A 7 -10.34 3.28 3.04
CA GLY A 7 -9.05 3.41 2.38
C GLY A 7 -9.05 4.47 1.27
N SER A 8 -7.86 4.77 0.74
CA SER A 8 -7.64 5.81 -0.27
C SER A 8 -8.45 5.59 -1.56
N SER A 9 -8.31 4.42 -2.18
CA SER A 9 -9.11 3.97 -3.33
C SER A 9 -8.85 2.49 -3.58
N LEU A 10 -9.91 1.75 -3.92
CA LEU A 10 -9.81 0.38 -4.42
C LEU A 10 -9.75 0.36 -5.95
N LEU A 11 -10.49 1.26 -6.59
CA LEU A 11 -10.70 1.29 -8.04
C LEU A 11 -9.59 1.99 -8.83
N SER A 12 -8.71 2.74 -8.15
CA SER A 12 -7.62 3.48 -8.80
C SER A 12 -6.30 3.33 -8.05
N SER A 13 -5.25 2.94 -8.79
CA SER A 13 -3.85 2.99 -8.33
C SER A 13 -3.16 4.34 -8.58
N TYR A 14 -3.87 5.32 -9.16
CA TYR A 14 -3.31 6.64 -9.47
C TYR A 14 -2.95 7.40 -8.19
N TRP A 15 -1.65 7.72 -8.03
CA TRP A 15 -1.07 8.25 -6.78
C TRP A 15 -1.49 7.45 -5.54
N ASN A 16 -1.65 6.14 -5.69
CA ASN A 16 -2.14 5.23 -4.66
C ASN A 16 -1.48 3.85 -4.78
N GLY A 17 -0.23 3.76 -4.35
CA GLY A 17 0.53 2.50 -4.39
C GLY A 17 -0.10 1.36 -3.58
N ALA A 18 -0.94 1.68 -2.59
CA ALA A 18 -1.60 0.69 -1.75
C ALA A 18 -2.80 0.01 -2.43
N ALA A 19 -3.31 0.52 -3.56
CA ALA A 19 -4.46 -0.08 -4.26
C ALA A 19 -4.24 -1.56 -4.61
N THR A 20 -3.07 -1.88 -5.17
CA THR A 20 -2.72 -3.24 -5.58
C THR A 20 -2.56 -4.17 -4.38
N TYR A 21 -2.01 -3.66 -3.27
CA TYR A 21 -1.94 -4.35 -2.00
C TYR A 21 -3.33 -4.69 -1.44
N TYR A 22 -4.25 -3.72 -1.38
CA TYR A 22 -5.62 -3.95 -0.95
C TYR A 22 -6.32 -5.00 -1.81
N ARG A 23 -6.16 -4.95 -3.13
CA ARG A 23 -6.82 -5.88 -4.07
C ARG A 23 -6.46 -7.34 -3.78
N GLY A 24 -5.17 -7.65 -3.65
CA GLY A 24 -4.72 -9.02 -3.39
C GLY A 24 -5.23 -9.54 -2.04
N LEU A 25 -5.09 -8.72 -1.00
CA LEU A 25 -5.53 -9.05 0.35
C LEU A 25 -7.04 -9.27 0.44
N LEU A 26 -7.83 -8.30 -0.03
CA LEU A 26 -9.28 -8.33 0.11
C LEU A 26 -9.90 -9.44 -0.73
N ARG A 27 -9.31 -9.75 -1.90
CA ARG A 27 -9.68 -10.93 -2.70
C ARG A 27 -9.48 -12.23 -1.90
N ASP A 28 -8.32 -12.42 -1.25
CA ASP A 28 -8.06 -13.63 -0.47
C ASP A 28 -8.98 -13.74 0.76
N LEU A 29 -9.28 -12.60 1.41
CA LEU A 29 -10.27 -12.55 2.49
C LEU A 29 -11.67 -12.90 2.00
N ALA A 30 -12.11 -12.37 0.86
CA ALA A 30 -13.42 -12.70 0.30
C ALA A 30 -13.56 -14.20 -0.01
N LEU A 31 -12.51 -14.84 -0.55
CA LEU A 31 -12.47 -16.28 -0.79
C LEU A 31 -12.61 -17.12 0.49
N ARG A 32 -12.29 -16.54 1.65
CA ARG A 32 -12.47 -17.16 2.98
C ARG A 32 -13.86 -16.89 3.58
N GLY A 33 -14.76 -16.22 2.84
CA GLY A 33 -16.15 -15.97 3.25
C GLY A 33 -16.37 -14.66 4.00
N TYR A 34 -15.46 -13.69 3.90
CA TYR A 34 -15.68 -12.33 4.40
C TYR A 34 -16.51 -11.52 3.40
N ASP A 35 -17.52 -10.80 3.90
CA ASP A 35 -18.30 -9.82 3.13
C ASP A 35 -17.65 -8.45 3.30
N ILE A 36 -17.17 -7.85 2.21
CA ILE A 36 -16.28 -6.70 2.26
C ILE A 36 -16.94 -5.50 1.60
N ILE A 37 -17.02 -4.39 2.34
CA ILE A 37 -17.35 -3.08 1.79
C ILE A 37 -16.12 -2.18 1.94
N PHE A 38 -15.65 -1.64 0.82
CA PHE A 38 -14.57 -0.68 0.76
C PHE A 38 -15.15 0.72 0.55
N TYR A 39 -14.90 1.63 1.49
CA TYR A 39 -15.30 3.02 1.42
C TYR A 39 -14.11 3.85 0.96
N GLU A 40 -14.26 4.51 -0.18
CA GLU A 40 -13.22 5.36 -0.77
C GLU A 40 -13.77 6.76 -1.07
N PRO A 41 -13.05 7.84 -0.70
CA PRO A 41 -13.47 9.19 -1.04
C PRO A 41 -13.24 9.46 -2.53
N ASP A 42 -14.15 10.22 -3.14
CA ASP A 42 -13.92 10.87 -4.43
C ASP A 42 -13.01 12.09 -4.22
N ALA A 43 -11.71 11.86 -4.33
CA ALA A 43 -10.68 12.87 -4.12
C ALA A 43 -9.49 12.65 -5.08
N PHE A 44 -8.74 13.73 -5.33
CA PHE A 44 -7.48 13.72 -6.10
C PHE A 44 -7.62 13.12 -7.51
N ASP A 45 -8.78 13.33 -8.15
CA ASP A 45 -9.12 12.83 -9.50
C ASP A 45 -9.01 11.30 -9.66
N ARG A 46 -8.91 10.53 -8.57
CA ARG A 46 -8.73 9.07 -8.64
C ARG A 46 -9.86 8.37 -9.37
N GLN A 47 -11.09 8.86 -9.21
CA GLN A 47 -12.26 8.30 -9.88
C GLN A 47 -12.26 8.52 -11.41
N GLN A 48 -11.50 9.50 -11.90
CA GLN A 48 -11.27 9.73 -13.33
C GLN A 48 -10.18 8.80 -13.89
N HIS A 49 -9.33 8.26 -13.01
CA HIS A 49 -8.20 7.37 -13.34
C HIS A 49 -8.42 5.95 -12.80
N LYS A 50 -9.63 5.41 -12.89
CA LYS A 50 -9.93 4.02 -12.53
C LYS A 50 -9.17 3.07 -13.46
N ASP A 51 -8.51 2.09 -12.87
CA ASP A 51 -7.74 1.06 -13.57
C ASP A 51 -8.34 -0.35 -13.41
N ILE A 52 -9.39 -0.50 -12.60
CA ILE A 52 -10.23 -1.70 -12.53
C ILE A 52 -11.72 -1.36 -12.44
N GLU A 53 -12.57 -2.27 -12.93
CA GLU A 53 -13.99 -2.27 -12.62
C GLU A 53 -14.25 -2.70 -11.17
N PRO A 54 -15.39 -2.31 -10.55
CA PRO A 54 -15.77 -2.78 -9.23
C PRO A 54 -15.72 -4.32 -9.15
N PRO A 55 -14.88 -4.88 -8.27
CA PRO A 55 -14.68 -6.33 -8.21
C PRO A 55 -15.85 -7.04 -7.54
N GLU A 56 -16.13 -8.28 -7.93
CA GLU A 56 -17.16 -9.11 -7.28
C GLU A 56 -16.82 -9.47 -5.82
N TRP A 57 -15.53 -9.45 -5.45
CA TRP A 57 -15.05 -9.83 -4.12
C TRP A 57 -15.09 -8.70 -3.09
N ALA A 58 -15.39 -7.46 -3.49
CA ALA A 58 -15.61 -6.35 -2.55
C ALA A 58 -16.53 -5.29 -3.15
N LYS A 59 -17.52 -4.87 -2.38
CA LYS A 59 -18.36 -3.73 -2.76
C LYS A 59 -17.58 -2.43 -2.55
N SER A 60 -17.20 -1.75 -3.63
CA SER A 60 -16.67 -0.38 -3.56
C SER A 60 -17.82 0.63 -3.41
N VAL A 61 -17.71 1.49 -2.40
CA VAL A 61 -18.58 2.62 -2.13
C VAL A 61 -17.75 3.89 -2.24
N VAL A 62 -17.88 4.56 -3.38
CA VAL A 62 -17.30 5.89 -3.60
C VAL A 62 -18.20 6.93 -2.94
N TYR A 63 -17.65 7.74 -2.04
CA TYR A 63 -18.38 8.81 -1.37
C TYR A 63 -17.78 10.18 -1.66
N GLU A 64 -18.60 11.20 -1.77
CA GLU A 64 -18.14 12.58 -1.96
C GLU A 64 -17.22 13.00 -0.79
N ALA A 65 -16.14 13.73 -1.04
CA ALA A 65 -15.24 14.21 0.01
C ALA A 65 -15.83 15.39 0.82
N THR A 66 -17.02 15.18 1.41
CA THR A 66 -17.72 16.14 2.27
C THR A 66 -17.94 15.58 3.68
N PRO A 67 -18.00 16.43 4.73
CA PRO A 67 -18.30 15.99 6.09
C PRO A 67 -19.63 15.23 6.21
N GLU A 68 -20.65 15.59 5.43
CA GLU A 68 -21.94 14.92 5.41
C GLU A 68 -21.85 13.50 4.88
N ALA A 69 -21.09 13.29 3.80
CA ALA A 69 -20.86 11.98 3.22
C ALA A 69 -19.98 11.12 4.12
N LEU A 70 -18.94 11.71 4.72
CA LEU A 70 -18.09 11.05 5.71
C LEU A 70 -18.92 10.48 6.88
N ARG A 71 -19.81 11.28 7.47
CA ARG A 71 -20.67 10.81 8.57
C ARG A 71 -21.54 9.62 8.15
N ARG A 72 -22.13 9.66 6.94
CA ARG A 72 -22.96 8.56 6.43
C ARG A 72 -22.16 7.27 6.26
N VAL A 73 -20.94 7.34 5.72
CA VAL A 73 -20.12 6.12 5.57
C VAL A 73 -19.65 5.61 6.93
N LEU A 74 -19.30 6.47 7.88
CA LEU A 74 -18.93 6.06 9.24
C LEU A 74 -20.07 5.38 10.01
N GLU A 75 -21.32 5.79 9.80
CA GLU A 75 -22.49 5.11 10.38
C GLU A 75 -22.57 3.62 10.00
N GLU A 76 -22.07 3.24 8.83
CA GLU A 76 -22.04 1.85 8.38
C GLU A 76 -21.10 0.96 9.21
N ALA A 77 -20.13 1.54 9.92
CA ALA A 77 -19.26 0.80 10.84
C ALA A 77 -20.07 0.07 11.94
N ARG A 78 -21.26 0.56 12.28
CA ARG A 78 -22.17 -0.08 13.25
C ARG A 78 -22.67 -1.45 12.81
N ALA A 79 -22.59 -1.76 11.52
CA ALA A 79 -23.06 -3.03 10.97
C ALA A 79 -21.92 -4.04 10.73
N ALA A 80 -20.66 -3.66 10.93
CA ALA A 80 -19.51 -4.50 10.63
C ALA A 80 -19.00 -5.27 11.86
N ASP A 81 -18.48 -6.47 11.63
CA ASP A 81 -17.79 -7.28 12.63
C ASP A 81 -16.32 -6.85 12.76
N ILE A 82 -15.74 -6.35 11.66
CA ILE A 82 -14.36 -5.86 11.58
C ILE A 82 -14.39 -4.48 10.92
N VAL A 83 -13.75 -3.50 11.53
CA VAL A 83 -13.67 -2.14 11.03
C VAL A 83 -12.21 -1.75 10.86
N VAL A 84 -11.83 -1.46 9.62
CA VAL A 84 -10.45 -1.16 9.23
C VAL A 84 -10.37 0.27 8.72
N LYS A 85 -9.46 1.07 9.28
CA LYS A 85 -9.07 2.37 8.72
C LYS A 85 -7.63 2.30 8.25
N ALA A 86 -7.38 2.49 6.96
CA ALA A 86 -6.03 2.57 6.42
C ALA A 86 -5.40 3.95 6.66
N SER A 87 -4.07 4.03 6.79
CA SER A 87 -3.37 5.33 6.73
C SER A 87 -3.39 5.91 5.31
N GLY A 88 -3.16 7.22 5.18
CA GLY A 88 -3.01 7.87 3.88
C GLY A 88 -4.25 7.82 2.99
N VAL A 89 -5.47 7.91 3.56
CA VAL A 89 -6.69 8.03 2.76
C VAL A 89 -6.65 9.31 1.91
N GLY A 90 -6.04 10.36 2.46
CA GLY A 90 -5.74 11.64 1.81
C GLY A 90 -6.77 12.72 2.10
N VAL A 91 -7.96 12.35 2.55
CA VAL A 91 -8.97 13.26 3.09
C VAL A 91 -9.58 12.65 4.34
N PHE A 92 -9.83 13.50 5.35
CA PHE A 92 -10.45 13.11 6.60
C PHE A 92 -9.75 11.99 7.38
N ASP A 93 -8.42 11.85 7.26
CA ASP A 93 -7.67 10.77 7.92
C ASP A 93 -7.87 10.75 9.45
N THR A 94 -7.92 11.93 10.07
CA THR A 94 -8.17 12.10 11.50
C THR A 94 -9.59 11.69 11.85
N GLU A 95 -10.57 12.26 11.16
CA GLU A 95 -12.00 12.07 11.41
C GLU A 95 -12.45 10.64 11.11
N LEU A 96 -11.85 9.97 10.12
CA LEU A 96 -12.05 8.56 9.86
C LEU A 96 -11.54 7.71 11.03
N LEU A 97 -10.34 8.01 11.55
CA LEU A 97 -9.77 7.24 12.65
C LEU A 97 -10.56 7.41 13.96
N GLU A 98 -10.99 8.62 14.27
CA GLU A 98 -11.88 8.89 15.40
C GLU A 98 -13.25 8.24 15.18
N GLY A 99 -13.79 8.39 13.97
CA GLY A 99 -15.09 7.87 13.57
C GLY A 99 -15.20 6.36 13.66
N ILE A 100 -14.16 5.60 13.26
CA ILE A 100 -14.22 4.14 13.43
C ILE A 100 -14.26 3.73 14.89
N VAL A 101 -13.65 4.49 15.81
CA VAL A 101 -13.74 4.18 17.24
C VAL A 101 -15.13 4.47 17.77
N GLU A 102 -15.71 5.61 17.40
CA GLU A 102 -17.04 6.04 17.85
C GLU A 102 -18.18 5.19 17.29
N HIS A 103 -18.12 4.84 16.00
CA HIS A 103 -19.24 4.21 15.30
C HIS A 103 -19.15 2.67 15.28
N SER A 104 -18.00 2.07 15.53
CA SER A 104 -17.91 0.61 15.62
C SER A 104 -18.69 0.08 16.81
N ARG A 105 -19.34 -1.07 16.62
CA ARG A 105 -19.97 -1.79 17.73
C ARG A 105 -18.97 -2.12 18.84
N PRO A 106 -19.41 -2.27 20.10
CA PRO A 106 -18.51 -2.58 21.21
C PRO A 106 -17.71 -3.88 21.04
N ASP A 107 -18.27 -4.85 20.31
CA ASP A 107 -17.69 -6.18 20.04
C ASP A 107 -16.97 -6.28 18.68
N ALA A 108 -16.96 -5.21 17.88
CA ALA A 108 -16.29 -5.21 16.59
C ALA A 108 -14.77 -5.09 16.76
N LEU A 109 -14.03 -5.80 15.92
CA LEU A 109 -12.57 -5.70 15.87
C LEU A 109 -12.16 -4.40 15.16
N ARG A 110 -11.50 -3.49 15.87
CA ARG A 110 -11.05 -2.20 15.33
C ARG A 110 -9.58 -2.26 14.94
N ILE A 111 -9.29 -2.00 13.67
CA ILE A 111 -7.96 -2.11 13.09
C ILE A 111 -7.54 -0.79 12.46
N PHE A 112 -6.36 -0.31 12.82
CA PHE A 112 -5.65 0.69 12.03
C PHE A 112 -4.65 -0.02 11.13
N TRP A 113 -4.78 0.14 9.81
CA TRP A 113 -3.90 -0.50 8.83
C TRP A 113 -2.94 0.52 8.24
N ASP A 114 -1.75 0.58 8.78
CA ASP A 114 -0.75 1.54 8.35
C ASP A 114 0.00 1.08 7.10
N VAL A 115 -0.24 1.79 6.00
CA VAL A 115 0.43 1.63 4.73
C VAL A 115 1.60 2.63 4.58
N ASP A 116 2.01 3.33 5.63
CA ASP A 116 3.26 4.09 5.66
C ASP A 116 3.77 4.23 7.10
N ALA A 117 4.01 3.08 7.75
CA ALA A 117 4.41 3.03 9.15
C ALA A 117 5.66 3.85 9.47
N ALA A 118 6.59 4.03 8.52
CA ALA A 118 7.78 4.84 8.75
C ALA A 118 7.40 6.31 8.94
N ALA A 119 6.61 6.87 8.01
CA ALA A 119 6.13 8.24 8.11
C ALA A 119 5.26 8.46 9.36
N THR A 120 4.29 7.58 9.60
CA THR A 120 3.39 7.72 10.76
C THR A 120 4.13 7.60 12.10
N LEU A 121 5.12 6.71 12.22
CA LEU A 121 5.92 6.63 13.44
C LEU A 121 6.79 7.87 13.65
N ASP A 122 7.34 8.46 12.59
CA ASP A 122 8.11 9.70 12.69
C ASP A 122 7.22 10.88 13.12
N GLU A 123 5.99 10.98 12.58
CA GLU A 123 4.99 11.95 13.00
C GLU A 123 4.61 11.77 14.48
N MET A 124 4.34 10.53 14.92
CA MET A 124 4.01 10.23 16.32
C MET A 124 5.15 10.50 17.31
N ARG A 125 6.42 10.38 16.86
CA ARG A 125 7.59 10.76 17.66
C ARG A 125 7.72 12.26 17.79
N ALA A 126 7.40 13.00 16.73
CA ALA A 126 7.48 14.45 16.68
C ALA A 126 6.31 15.14 17.41
N ASP A 127 5.15 14.48 17.52
CA ASP A 127 3.94 15.03 18.12
C ASP A 127 3.28 14.05 19.09
N GLU A 128 3.34 14.35 20.39
CA GLU A 128 2.66 13.54 21.41
C GLU A 128 1.14 13.59 21.31
N SER A 129 0.60 14.66 20.71
CA SER A 129 -0.81 14.81 20.45
C SER A 129 -1.24 14.13 19.15
N HIS A 130 -0.35 13.45 18.41
CA HIS A 130 -0.69 12.84 17.13
C HIS A 130 -1.91 11.90 17.25
N ILE A 131 -2.87 12.02 16.32
CA ILE A 131 -4.16 11.33 16.44
C ILE A 131 -4.00 9.83 16.56
N VAL A 132 -3.12 9.23 15.75
CA VAL A 132 -2.88 7.77 15.79
C VAL A 132 -2.46 7.35 17.19
N ARG A 133 -1.52 8.06 17.81
CA ARG A 133 -1.03 7.79 19.17
C ARG A 133 -2.16 7.84 20.21
N ARG A 134 -3.05 8.84 20.12
CA ARG A 134 -4.19 8.96 21.04
C ARG A 134 -5.21 7.84 20.86
N THR A 135 -5.37 7.32 19.65
CA THR A 135 -6.39 6.32 19.33
C THR A 135 -5.92 4.87 19.59
N LEU A 136 -4.60 4.60 19.63
CA LEU A 136 -4.04 3.26 19.85
C LEU A 136 -4.70 2.44 20.98
N PRO A 137 -4.99 2.98 22.19
CA PRO A 137 -5.61 2.20 23.26
C PRO A 137 -7.03 1.70 22.95
N SER A 138 -7.73 2.39 22.02
CA SER A 138 -9.09 2.09 21.57
C SER A 138 -9.13 1.14 20.37
N LEU A 139 -7.97 0.80 19.81
CA LEU A 139 -7.82 -0.14 18.71
C LEU A 139 -7.41 -1.52 19.25
N ASP A 140 -7.82 -2.57 18.55
CA ASP A 140 -7.45 -3.93 18.91
C ASP A 140 -6.13 -4.35 18.28
N MET A 141 -5.81 -3.78 17.11
CA MET A 141 -4.61 -4.12 16.36
C MET A 141 -4.18 -2.99 15.43
N VAL A 142 -2.87 -2.85 15.28
CA VAL A 142 -2.23 -2.15 14.16
C VAL A 142 -1.73 -3.19 13.18
N LEU A 143 -2.10 -3.07 11.92
CA LEU A 143 -1.52 -3.84 10.82
C LEU A 143 -0.58 -2.93 10.03
N THR A 144 0.55 -3.44 9.55
CA THR A 144 1.49 -2.63 8.76
C THR A 144 1.96 -3.37 7.51
N TYR A 145 2.06 -2.73 6.34
CA TYR A 145 2.67 -3.45 5.20
C TYR A 145 4.20 -3.51 5.29
N GLY A 146 4.81 -2.50 5.93
CA GLY A 146 6.25 -2.44 6.22
C GLY A 146 6.46 -2.81 7.67
N GLY A 147 7.60 -3.39 8.04
CA GLY A 147 7.73 -3.85 9.41
C GLY A 147 9.09 -4.43 9.77
N GLY A 148 9.06 -5.29 10.78
CA GLY A 148 10.23 -5.79 11.49
C GLY A 148 10.18 -5.37 12.96
N PRO A 149 11.02 -5.96 13.83
CA PRO A 149 11.00 -5.69 15.26
C PRO A 149 10.97 -4.19 15.62
N PRO A 150 11.77 -3.30 14.99
CA PRO A 150 11.73 -1.87 15.33
C PRO A 150 10.39 -1.18 15.11
N VAL A 151 9.63 -1.58 14.09
CA VAL A 151 8.29 -1.02 13.81
C VAL A 151 7.28 -1.55 14.83
N ILE A 152 7.32 -2.85 15.09
CA ILE A 152 6.45 -3.52 16.06
C ILE A 152 6.66 -2.92 17.45
N ASP A 153 7.92 -2.89 17.91
CA ASP A 153 8.32 -2.37 19.21
C ASP A 153 7.94 -0.90 19.37
N ALA A 154 8.00 -0.11 18.28
CA ALA A 154 7.61 1.29 18.31
C ALA A 154 6.09 1.46 18.53
N TYR A 155 5.24 0.78 17.76
CA TYR A 155 3.78 0.87 17.98
C TYR A 155 3.36 0.35 19.34
N GLU A 156 3.91 -0.80 19.77
CA GLU A 156 3.61 -1.37 21.09
C GLU A 156 4.12 -0.44 22.21
N GLY A 157 5.30 0.17 22.04
CA GLY A 157 5.83 1.20 22.93
C GLY A 157 4.98 2.48 22.99
N PHE A 158 4.28 2.83 21.91
CA PHE A 158 3.29 3.91 21.88
C PHE A 158 1.91 3.52 22.42
N GLY A 159 1.71 2.27 22.82
CA GLY A 159 0.48 1.79 23.45
C GLY A 159 -0.46 1.01 22.54
N ALA A 160 -0.01 0.57 21.35
CA ALA A 160 -0.76 -0.39 20.56
C ALA A 160 -0.87 -1.72 21.30
N ARG A 161 -2.07 -2.33 21.32
CA ARG A 161 -2.26 -3.64 21.95
C ARG A 161 -1.49 -4.76 21.25
N ARG A 162 -1.44 -4.67 19.92
CA ARG A 162 -0.73 -5.57 19.01
C ARG A 162 -0.34 -4.80 17.76
N CYS A 163 0.87 -5.05 17.26
CA CYS A 163 1.29 -4.63 15.93
C CYS A 163 1.72 -5.84 15.11
N ILE A 164 1.05 -6.10 13.98
CA ILE A 164 1.32 -7.27 13.12
C ILE A 164 1.65 -6.80 11.71
N PRO A 165 2.90 -7.03 11.22
CA PRO A 165 3.23 -6.78 9.83
C PRO A 165 2.52 -7.77 8.91
N VAL A 166 1.85 -7.23 7.89
CA VAL A 166 1.26 -7.95 6.76
C VAL A 166 1.98 -7.49 5.50
N TYR A 167 3.15 -8.07 5.24
CA TYR A 167 4.05 -7.63 4.18
C TYR A 167 3.39 -7.63 2.79
N ASN A 168 3.84 -6.72 1.93
CA ASN A 168 3.51 -6.76 0.51
C ASN A 168 3.85 -8.14 -0.06
N ALA A 169 2.93 -8.66 -0.85
CA ALA A 169 3.07 -9.94 -1.55
C ALA A 169 2.75 -9.74 -3.03
N LEU A 170 3.17 -10.69 -3.85
CA LEU A 170 2.76 -10.77 -5.25
C LEU A 170 1.46 -11.57 -5.36
N ASP A 171 0.60 -11.23 -6.34
CA ASP A 171 -0.55 -12.06 -6.71
C ASP A 171 -0.07 -13.11 -7.73
N PRO A 172 -0.05 -14.42 -7.39
CA PRO A 172 0.46 -15.46 -8.28
C PRO A 172 -0.38 -15.65 -9.55
N THR A 173 -1.61 -15.12 -9.59
CA THR A 173 -2.43 -15.13 -10.81
C THR A 173 -1.97 -14.10 -11.84
N THR A 174 -1.18 -13.10 -11.43
CA THR A 174 -0.62 -12.07 -12.32
C THR A 174 0.91 -12.13 -12.41
N HIS A 175 1.58 -12.54 -11.33
CA HIS A 175 3.03 -12.65 -11.24
C HIS A 175 3.44 -14.10 -11.02
N HIS A 176 3.84 -14.77 -12.09
CA HIS A 176 4.18 -16.19 -12.08
C HIS A 176 5.27 -16.50 -13.10
N PRO A 177 5.98 -17.63 -12.95
CA PRO A 177 6.97 -18.05 -13.93
C PRO A 177 6.36 -18.22 -15.33
N VAL A 178 7.01 -17.65 -16.33
CA VAL A 178 6.67 -17.80 -17.77
C VAL A 178 7.91 -18.29 -18.54
N PRO A 179 7.78 -18.73 -19.80
CA PRO A 179 8.94 -19.03 -20.64
C PRO A 179 9.85 -17.78 -20.77
N PRO A 180 11.18 -17.94 -20.67
CA PRO A 180 12.11 -16.81 -20.72
C PRO A 180 11.96 -16.00 -22.00
N ASP A 181 11.95 -14.68 -21.89
CA ASP A 181 12.04 -13.78 -23.03
C ASP A 181 13.50 -13.32 -23.25
N PRO A 182 14.14 -13.67 -24.39
CA PRO A 182 15.49 -13.21 -24.71
C PRO A 182 15.66 -11.69 -24.66
N ALA A 183 14.58 -10.91 -24.84
CA ALA A 183 14.61 -9.46 -24.72
C ALA A 183 14.88 -8.96 -23.29
N PHE A 184 14.74 -9.81 -22.27
CA PHE A 184 15.01 -9.52 -20.85
C PHE A 184 16.18 -10.34 -20.28
N ALA A 185 16.96 -11.01 -21.12
CA ALA A 185 18.12 -11.77 -20.67
C ALA A 185 19.22 -10.86 -20.06
N ALA A 186 19.59 -11.14 -18.81
CA ALA A 186 20.72 -10.53 -18.08
C ALA A 186 21.16 -11.39 -16.89
N ASP A 187 22.33 -11.10 -16.34
CA ASP A 187 22.80 -11.68 -15.07
C ASP A 187 22.18 -10.97 -13.86
N LEU A 188 21.85 -9.67 -13.98
CA LEU A 188 21.15 -8.90 -12.95
C LEU A 188 20.24 -7.83 -13.57
N ALA A 189 18.99 -7.77 -13.10
CA ALA A 189 18.02 -6.77 -13.51
C ALA A 189 17.55 -5.91 -12.32
N PHE A 190 17.35 -4.62 -12.56
CA PHE A 190 16.67 -3.68 -11.67
C PHE A 190 15.41 -3.16 -12.35
N LEU A 191 14.27 -3.30 -11.70
CA LEU A 191 13.00 -2.74 -12.15
C LEU A 191 12.48 -1.73 -11.11
N GLY A 192 12.53 -0.46 -11.45
CA GLY A 192 12.04 0.62 -10.59
C GLY A 192 12.29 2.01 -11.18
N ASN A 193 11.40 2.96 -10.91
CA ASN A 193 11.60 4.34 -11.35
C ASN A 193 12.76 5.01 -10.59
N ARG A 194 13.47 5.93 -11.25
CA ARG A 194 14.49 6.77 -10.61
C ARG A 194 13.81 7.79 -9.70
N LEU A 195 14.05 7.67 -8.40
CA LEU A 195 13.62 8.64 -7.40
C LEU A 195 14.83 9.11 -6.57
N PRO A 196 14.82 10.35 -6.04
CA PRO A 196 15.97 10.90 -5.29
C PRO A 196 16.42 10.05 -4.11
N ASP A 197 15.49 9.42 -3.40
CA ASP A 197 15.71 8.54 -2.24
C ASP A 197 16.30 7.16 -2.62
N ARG A 198 16.14 6.74 -3.88
CA ARG A 198 16.60 5.42 -4.38
C ARG A 198 17.89 5.50 -5.17
N GLU A 199 18.16 6.63 -5.82
CA GLU A 199 19.26 6.75 -6.77
C GLU A 199 20.60 6.36 -6.15
N ALA A 200 20.90 6.83 -4.94
CA ALA A 200 22.14 6.46 -4.24
C ALA A 200 22.27 4.95 -4.00
N ARG A 201 21.16 4.25 -3.75
CA ARG A 201 21.16 2.79 -3.56
C ARG A 201 21.36 2.06 -4.89
N VAL A 202 20.75 2.53 -5.98
CA VAL A 202 20.95 1.94 -7.31
C VAL A 202 22.39 2.16 -7.79
N GLU A 203 22.96 3.33 -7.53
CA GLU A 203 24.37 3.60 -7.78
C GLU A 203 25.27 2.56 -7.08
N GLU A 204 25.09 2.41 -5.76
CA GLU A 204 25.96 1.57 -4.93
C GLU A 204 25.77 0.07 -5.18
N PHE A 205 24.53 -0.41 -5.31
CA PHE A 205 24.25 -1.84 -5.36
C PHE A 205 24.07 -2.40 -6.77
N PHE A 206 23.77 -1.56 -7.77
CA PHE A 206 23.52 -2.01 -9.14
C PHE A 206 24.57 -1.49 -10.12
N LEU A 207 24.76 -0.16 -10.23
CA LEU A 207 25.68 0.41 -11.23
C LEU A 207 27.16 0.15 -10.89
N ARG A 208 27.52 0.19 -9.61
CA ARG A 208 28.86 -0.20 -9.15
C ARG A 208 29.14 -1.69 -9.41
N ALA A 209 28.15 -2.56 -9.23
CA ALA A 209 28.27 -3.98 -9.56
C ALA A 209 28.44 -4.20 -11.07
N ALA A 210 27.67 -3.50 -11.90
CA ALA A 210 27.81 -3.54 -13.36
C ALA A 210 29.21 -3.09 -13.80
N SER A 211 29.74 -2.04 -13.19
CA SER A 211 31.09 -1.52 -13.47
C SER A 211 32.20 -2.51 -13.11
N ALA A 212 32.02 -3.27 -12.03
CA ALA A 212 32.97 -4.28 -11.57
C ALA A 212 32.93 -5.57 -12.42
N LEU A 213 31.87 -5.79 -13.20
CA LEU A 213 31.63 -7.00 -13.99
C LEU A 213 31.30 -6.64 -15.46
N PRO A 214 32.24 -6.05 -16.21
CA PRO A 214 31.97 -5.52 -17.55
C PRO A 214 31.54 -6.59 -18.58
N GLU A 215 31.89 -7.86 -18.36
CA GLU A 215 31.55 -8.99 -19.23
C GLU A 215 30.16 -9.60 -18.94
N ARG A 216 29.46 -9.11 -17.90
CA ARG A 216 28.14 -9.60 -17.51
C ARG A 216 27.06 -8.62 -17.97
N PRO A 217 26.00 -9.04 -18.68
CA PRO A 217 24.85 -8.18 -19.00
C PRO A 217 24.04 -7.77 -17.76
N PHE A 218 23.70 -6.48 -17.69
CA PHE A 218 22.81 -5.90 -16.69
C PHE A 218 21.60 -5.23 -17.38
N LEU A 219 20.45 -5.24 -16.72
CA LEU A 219 19.23 -4.59 -17.22
C LEU A 219 18.65 -3.61 -16.21
N ILE A 220 18.26 -2.43 -16.70
CA ILE A 220 17.55 -1.45 -15.89
C ILE A 220 16.25 -1.02 -16.58
N GLY A 221 15.13 -1.20 -15.90
CA GLY A 221 13.80 -0.80 -16.34
C GLY A 221 13.13 0.15 -15.35
N GLY A 222 12.32 1.07 -15.85
CA GLY A 222 11.66 2.12 -15.09
C GLY A 222 11.91 3.51 -15.68
N ASN A 223 11.08 4.47 -15.32
CA ASN A 223 11.16 5.84 -15.83
C ASN A 223 12.24 6.66 -15.09
N GLY A 224 12.83 7.64 -15.78
CA GLY A 224 13.73 8.65 -15.19
C GLY A 224 15.21 8.32 -15.28
N TRP A 225 15.57 7.15 -15.80
CA TRP A 225 16.95 6.70 -15.96
C TRP A 225 17.64 7.19 -17.23
N GLU A 226 16.91 7.83 -18.15
CA GLU A 226 17.36 8.22 -19.49
C GLU A 226 18.61 9.13 -19.46
N SER A 227 18.72 9.96 -18.42
CA SER A 227 19.82 10.91 -18.24
C SER A 227 20.94 10.41 -17.33
N LYS A 228 20.81 9.20 -16.75
CA LYS A 228 21.79 8.66 -15.82
C LYS A 228 22.96 8.04 -16.61
N PRO A 229 24.22 8.45 -16.38
CA PRO A 229 25.36 7.75 -16.95
C PRO A 229 25.42 6.32 -16.43
N MET A 230 25.61 5.35 -17.33
CA MET A 230 25.65 3.93 -16.99
C MET A 230 26.85 3.24 -17.64
N PRO A 231 27.37 2.17 -17.01
CA PRO A 231 28.35 1.28 -17.65
C PRO A 231 27.83 0.71 -18.98
N PRO A 232 28.72 0.40 -19.93
CA PRO A 232 28.32 -0.05 -21.28
C PRO A 232 27.60 -1.40 -21.29
N ASN A 233 27.74 -2.20 -20.23
CA ASN A 233 27.07 -3.49 -20.05
C ASN A 233 25.67 -3.37 -19.41
N VAL A 234 25.19 -2.15 -19.14
CA VAL A 234 23.82 -1.90 -18.65
C VAL A 234 22.93 -1.49 -19.82
N ARG A 235 21.90 -2.30 -20.11
CA ARG A 235 20.86 -1.94 -21.08
C ARG A 235 19.66 -1.31 -20.36
N HIS A 236 19.31 -0.10 -20.77
CA HIS A 236 18.14 0.64 -20.28
C HIS A 236 16.90 0.32 -21.14
N LEU A 237 15.82 -0.13 -20.51
CA LEU A 237 14.58 -0.53 -21.17
C LEU A 237 13.49 0.56 -21.20
N GLY A 238 13.66 1.67 -20.48
CA GLY A 238 12.60 2.64 -20.25
C GLY A 238 11.47 2.06 -19.41
N HIS A 239 10.24 2.54 -19.61
CA HIS A 239 9.06 2.00 -18.94
C HIS A 239 8.83 0.53 -19.31
N VAL A 240 8.79 -0.35 -18.31
CA VAL A 240 8.41 -1.76 -18.50
C VAL A 240 6.97 -1.92 -18.08
N TYR A 241 6.10 -2.26 -19.04
CA TYR A 241 4.68 -2.42 -18.80
C TYR A 241 4.39 -3.67 -17.95
N THR A 242 3.31 -3.65 -17.16
CA THR A 242 2.96 -4.75 -16.24
C THR A 242 2.86 -6.12 -16.91
N HIS A 243 2.39 -6.19 -18.16
CA HIS A 243 2.31 -7.47 -18.89
C HIS A 243 3.68 -8.09 -19.23
N GLN A 244 4.78 -7.32 -19.08
CA GLN A 244 6.15 -7.76 -19.31
C GLN A 244 6.89 -8.09 -18.00
N HIS A 245 6.27 -7.90 -16.83
CA HIS A 245 6.96 -8.06 -15.53
C HIS A 245 7.36 -9.51 -15.21
N ASN A 246 6.76 -10.49 -15.88
CA ASN A 246 7.10 -11.91 -15.69
C ASN A 246 8.27 -12.39 -16.56
N ALA A 247 8.68 -11.60 -17.56
CA ALA A 247 9.57 -11.99 -18.65
C ALA A 247 10.98 -12.39 -18.21
#